data_AF-A0AA41G4U8-F1
#
_entry.id   AF-A0AA41G4U8-F1
#
_cell.length_a   1.000
_cell.length_b   1.000
_cell.length_c   1.000
_cell.angle_alpha   90.00
_cell.angle_beta   90.00
_cell.angle_gamma   90.00
#
_symmetry.space_group_name_H-M   'P 1'
#
loop_
_entity.id
_entity.type
_entity.pdbx_description
1 polymer ?
#
loop_
_entity_poly.entity_id
_entity_poly.type
_entity_poly.pdbx_seq_one_letter_code
_entity_poly.pdbx_strand_id
1 'polypeptide(L)'
;MMLDLKRSFVLFSILTLVLFSGCSSLGTSRSTVTPELTPEETATEKTTESAIRKSSTPKKKTPHEAIQTKTEVDKYADRRQKYRQFDKEFRIWMTLGITAKVINTEIYPENESYHIQYEMENPRNRSISREERRLIALSYMHIVNRWNSADFPDRDHTYIPDTVNVTVLTPEGKLYETSYLKYNWAYQHSIGKWSKRLYLAHYAGSIELGPEHPDYEGRE
;
A
#
# COMPACT_ATOMS: atom_id res chain seq x y z
N MET A 1 44.78 -6.57 44.91
CA MET A 1 43.37 -6.53 45.38
C MET A 1 42.55 -5.78 44.34
N MET A 2 42.01 -6.50 43.35
CA MET A 2 41.06 -5.99 42.34
C MET A 2 40.45 -7.20 41.57
N LEU A 3 40.13 -8.27 42.31
CA LEU A 3 39.01 -9.11 41.94
C LEU A 3 37.76 -8.44 42.54
N ASP A 4 36.60 -8.65 41.91
CA ASP A 4 35.28 -8.16 42.33
C ASP A 4 34.83 -6.77 41.87
N LEU A 5 34.79 -6.58 40.55
CA LEU A 5 33.79 -5.65 39.96
C LEU A 5 32.95 -6.27 38.82
N LYS A 6 33.40 -7.37 38.22
CA LYS A 6 32.69 -8.01 37.10
C LYS A 6 31.58 -9.00 37.52
N ARG A 7 31.50 -9.40 38.79
CA ARG A 7 30.48 -10.36 39.28
C ARG A 7 29.20 -9.70 39.83
N SER A 8 29.21 -8.39 40.11
CA SER A 8 28.07 -7.68 40.73
C SER A 8 26.99 -7.23 39.75
N PHE A 9 27.29 -7.12 38.45
CA PHE A 9 26.29 -6.68 37.45
C PHE A 9 25.45 -7.82 36.85
N VAL A 10 25.86 -9.07 37.04
CA VAL A 10 25.15 -10.23 36.46
C VAL A 10 24.01 -10.73 37.37
N LEU A 11 24.00 -10.34 38.65
CA LEU A 11 23.01 -10.76 39.65
C LEU A 11 21.81 -9.82 39.82
N PHE A 12 21.85 -8.60 39.26
CA PHE A 12 20.77 -7.62 39.41
C PHE A 12 19.73 -7.61 38.28
N SER A 13 19.96 -8.35 37.19
CA SER A 13 19.08 -8.32 36.00
C SER A 13 18.08 -9.49 35.91
N ILE A 14 18.06 -10.39 36.90
CA ILE A 14 17.16 -11.57 36.91
C ILE A 14 15.94 -11.36 37.84
N LEU A 15 15.83 -10.21 38.51
CA LEU A 15 14.76 -9.93 39.49
C LEU A 15 13.80 -8.82 39.05
N THR A 16 13.29 -8.86 37.82
CA THR A 16 12.09 -8.10 37.40
C THR A 16 11.33 -8.86 36.31
N LEU A 17 11.08 -10.15 36.57
CA LEU A 17 9.98 -10.87 35.96
C LEU A 17 8.83 -10.94 36.97
N VAL A 18 7.60 -10.88 36.47
CA VAL A 18 6.30 -11.20 37.11
C VAL A 18 5.46 -9.97 37.54
N LEU A 19 4.16 -10.07 37.18
CA LEU A 19 3.01 -9.17 37.41
C LEU A 19 2.87 -8.12 36.28
N PHE A 20 2.00 -8.29 35.27
CA PHE A 20 0.54 -8.36 35.38
C PHE A 20 -0.12 -9.35 34.40
N SER A 21 -0.75 -10.38 34.95
CA SER A 21 -1.91 -11.03 34.36
C SER A 21 -3.14 -10.13 34.58
N GLY A 22 -3.86 -9.81 33.51
CA GLY A 22 -5.11 -9.04 33.56
C GLY A 22 -6.14 -9.69 32.64
N CYS A 23 -6.79 -10.75 33.13
CA CYS A 23 -8.07 -11.20 32.61
C CYS A 23 -9.11 -10.09 32.82
N SER A 24 -9.91 -9.80 31.81
CA SER A 24 -11.24 -9.22 32.00
C SER A 24 -12.18 -9.86 30.99
N SER A 25 -12.84 -10.91 31.45
CA SER A 25 -14.14 -11.34 30.94
C SER A 25 -15.20 -10.42 31.57
N LEU A 26 -16.16 -9.92 30.78
CA LEU A 26 -17.57 -9.72 31.12
C LEU A 26 -18.21 -8.76 30.12
N GLY A 27 -19.30 -9.18 29.48
CA GLY A 27 -20.13 -8.27 28.70
C GLY A 27 -21.02 -8.89 27.64
N THR A 28 -21.87 -9.85 28.02
CA THR A 28 -22.99 -10.34 27.22
C THR A 28 -23.96 -9.19 26.90
N SER A 29 -24.25 -8.92 25.63
CA SER A 29 -25.64 -8.75 25.19
C SER A 29 -25.77 -9.00 23.69
N ARG A 30 -26.58 -10.01 23.40
CA ARG A 30 -27.03 -10.46 22.10
C ARG A 30 -28.20 -9.56 21.71
N SER A 31 -28.12 -8.86 20.60
CA SER A 31 -29.31 -8.37 19.89
C SER A 31 -28.98 -8.32 18.40
N THR A 32 -29.20 -9.46 17.77
CA THR A 32 -29.37 -9.59 16.33
C THR A 32 -30.66 -8.84 15.97
N VAL A 33 -30.54 -7.73 15.24
CA VAL A 33 -31.69 -7.10 14.59
C VAL A 33 -31.45 -7.21 13.09
N THR A 34 -32.10 -8.21 12.52
CA THR A 34 -32.32 -8.37 11.08
C THR A 34 -33.20 -7.22 10.59
N PRO A 35 -32.83 -6.47 9.55
CA PRO A 35 -33.81 -5.63 8.86
C PRO A 35 -34.71 -6.52 7.98
N GLU A 36 -35.98 -6.56 8.35
CA GLU A 36 -37.09 -7.21 7.65
C GLU A 36 -37.41 -6.46 6.35
N LEU A 37 -37.45 -7.20 5.23
CA LEU A 37 -37.87 -6.70 3.92
C LEU A 37 -39.40 -6.60 3.90
N THR A 38 -39.92 -5.42 3.58
CA THR A 38 -41.38 -5.15 3.40
C THR A 38 -41.64 -4.84 1.91
N PRO A 39 -42.81 -5.22 1.35
CA PRO A 39 -42.91 -5.72 -0.03
C PRO A 39 -43.11 -4.69 -1.14
N GLU A 40 -42.78 -5.20 -2.32
CA GLU A 40 -43.13 -4.84 -3.69
C GLU A 40 -44.53 -4.22 -3.90
N GLU A 41 -44.58 -2.99 -4.42
CA GLU A 41 -45.78 -2.41 -5.04
C GLU A 41 -45.63 -2.45 -6.56
N THR A 42 -46.42 -3.32 -7.17
CA THR A 42 -46.64 -3.40 -8.62
C THR A 42 -47.50 -2.21 -9.05
N ALA A 43 -47.03 -1.41 -9.99
CA ALA A 43 -47.88 -0.50 -10.76
C ALA A 43 -47.57 -0.60 -12.26
N THR A 44 -48.63 -0.89 -12.99
CA THR A 44 -48.72 -1.33 -14.38
C THR A 44 -48.25 -0.29 -15.40
N GLU A 45 -47.65 -0.85 -16.44
CA GLU A 45 -47.23 -0.30 -17.73
C GLU A 45 -48.32 0.55 -18.44
N LYS A 46 -47.92 1.67 -19.04
CA LYS A 46 -48.65 2.26 -20.17
C LYS A 46 -47.69 2.81 -21.21
N THR A 47 -47.53 2.03 -22.28
CA THR A 47 -46.82 2.35 -23.52
C THR A 47 -47.45 3.56 -24.23
N THR A 48 -46.65 4.50 -24.70
CA THR A 48 -46.91 5.23 -25.95
C THR A 48 -45.58 5.60 -26.60
N GLU A 49 -45.34 4.95 -27.73
CA GLU A 49 -44.24 5.16 -28.67
C GLU A 49 -44.47 6.45 -29.47
N SER A 50 -43.43 7.27 -29.65
CA SER A 50 -43.34 8.16 -30.82
C SER A 50 -41.89 8.46 -31.15
N ALA A 51 -41.49 8.04 -32.34
CA ALA A 51 -40.15 8.16 -32.88
C ALA A 51 -39.85 9.56 -33.48
N ILE A 52 -38.54 9.77 -33.69
CA ILE A 52 -37.89 10.70 -34.65
C ILE A 52 -37.60 12.14 -34.17
N ARG A 53 -36.32 12.40 -33.82
CA ARG A 53 -35.41 13.26 -34.62
C ARG A 53 -33.97 13.21 -34.10
N LYS A 54 -33.06 12.59 -34.88
CA LYS A 54 -31.62 12.89 -34.81
C LYS A 54 -31.43 14.33 -35.32
N SER A 55 -31.17 15.26 -34.42
CA SER A 55 -30.57 16.55 -34.75
C SER A 55 -29.11 16.50 -34.31
N SER A 56 -28.20 16.36 -35.27
CA SER A 56 -26.77 16.50 -35.08
C SER A 56 -26.43 17.99 -35.02
N THR A 57 -26.63 18.61 -33.86
CA THR A 57 -26.03 19.91 -33.55
C THR A 57 -24.62 19.66 -33.02
N PRO A 58 -23.58 20.37 -33.47
CA PRO A 58 -22.26 20.26 -32.87
C PRO A 58 -22.38 20.71 -31.41
N LYS A 59 -22.15 19.81 -30.46
CA LYS A 59 -22.01 20.17 -29.04
C LYS A 59 -20.82 21.13 -28.94
N LYS A 60 -21.09 22.43 -28.96
CA LYS A 60 -20.15 23.46 -28.52
C LYS A 60 -19.86 23.12 -27.06
N LYS A 61 -18.69 22.50 -26.80
CA LYS A 61 -18.26 22.16 -25.44
C LYS A 61 -18.46 23.39 -24.57
N THR A 62 -19.32 23.26 -23.57
CA THR A 62 -19.58 24.33 -22.61
C THR A 62 -18.25 24.71 -21.99
N PRO A 63 -17.93 26.02 -21.82
CA PRO A 63 -16.64 26.44 -21.26
C PRO A 63 -16.24 25.70 -19.99
N HIS A 64 -17.21 25.33 -19.16
CA HIS A 64 -17.02 24.57 -17.93
C HIS A 64 -16.45 23.16 -18.14
N GLU A 65 -16.89 22.44 -19.18
CA GLU A 65 -16.42 21.08 -19.49
C GLU A 65 -15.00 21.11 -20.07
N ALA A 66 -14.71 22.09 -20.94
CA ALA A 66 -13.36 22.29 -21.49
C ALA A 66 -12.35 22.75 -20.43
N ILE A 67 -12.77 23.57 -19.46
CA ILE A 67 -11.93 24.01 -18.34
C ILE A 67 -11.64 22.84 -17.39
N GLN A 68 -12.65 22.05 -17.02
CA GLN A 68 -12.46 20.86 -16.19
C GLN A 68 -11.50 19.86 -16.82
N THR A 69 -11.66 19.54 -18.12
CA THR A 69 -10.75 18.63 -18.83
C THR A 69 -9.32 19.18 -18.86
N LYS A 70 -9.13 20.49 -19.07
CA LYS A 70 -7.79 21.09 -19.09
C LYS A 70 -7.13 21.05 -17.70
N THR A 71 -7.87 21.41 -16.66
CA THR A 71 -7.37 21.39 -15.27
C THR A 71 -7.03 19.97 -14.82
N GLU A 72 -7.83 18.98 -15.21
CA GLU A 72 -7.57 17.56 -14.92
C GLU A 72 -6.33 17.04 -15.65
N VAL A 73 -6.17 17.37 -16.93
CA VAL A 73 -4.96 17.05 -17.72
C VAL A 73 -3.71 17.68 -17.10
N ASP A 74 -3.79 18.95 -16.70
CA ASP A 74 -2.68 19.67 -16.07
C ASP A 74 -2.33 19.06 -14.70
N LYS A 75 -3.33 18.69 -13.90
CA LYS A 75 -3.16 17.97 -12.62
C LYS A 75 -2.44 16.63 -12.81
N TYR A 76 -2.86 15.83 -13.78
CA TYR A 76 -2.22 14.54 -14.04
C TYR A 76 -0.82 14.70 -14.61
N ALA A 77 -0.55 15.74 -15.39
CA ALA A 77 0.80 16.04 -15.87
C ALA A 77 1.76 16.38 -14.70
N ASP A 78 1.34 17.25 -13.79
CA ASP A 78 2.09 17.57 -12.56
C ASP A 78 2.36 16.31 -11.73
N ARG A 79 1.33 15.50 -11.47
CA ARG A 79 1.45 14.27 -10.69
C ARG A 79 2.40 13.25 -11.34
N ARG A 80 2.39 13.11 -12.67
CA ARG A 80 3.38 12.26 -13.38
C ARG A 80 4.80 12.73 -13.12
N GLN A 81 5.05 14.03 -13.16
CA GLN A 81 6.39 14.57 -12.90
C GLN A 81 6.82 14.27 -11.46
N LYS A 82 5.92 14.45 -10.50
CA LYS A 82 6.17 14.11 -9.09
C LYS A 82 6.48 12.62 -8.90
N TYR A 83 5.68 11.73 -9.50
CA TYR A 83 5.89 10.29 -9.39
C TYR A 83 7.15 9.80 -10.11
N ARG A 84 7.66 10.51 -11.13
CA ARG A 84 8.99 10.25 -11.69
C ARG A 84 10.12 10.55 -10.69
N GLN A 85 9.94 11.57 -9.85
CA GLN A 85 10.91 11.83 -8.77
C GLN A 85 10.82 10.75 -7.69
N PHE A 86 9.60 10.30 -7.37
CA PHE A 86 9.38 9.17 -6.47
C PHE A 86 10.03 7.90 -7.00
N ASP A 87 9.83 7.54 -8.28
CA ASP A 87 10.46 6.38 -8.92
C ASP A 87 11.98 6.37 -8.72
N LYS A 88 12.63 7.50 -9.00
CA LYS A 88 14.08 7.63 -8.86
C LYS A 88 14.55 7.33 -7.44
N GLU A 89 13.92 7.97 -6.44
CA GLU A 89 14.31 7.79 -5.04
C GLU A 89 13.94 6.40 -4.53
N PHE A 90 12.77 5.89 -4.89
CA PHE A 90 12.31 4.57 -4.47
C PHE A 90 13.22 3.47 -4.98
N ARG A 91 13.66 3.53 -6.23
CA ARG A 91 14.61 2.57 -6.80
C ARG A 91 15.98 2.63 -6.13
N ILE A 92 16.46 3.83 -5.78
CA ILE A 92 17.71 3.99 -5.01
C ILE A 92 17.56 3.29 -3.67
N TRP A 93 16.55 3.65 -2.88
CA TRP A 93 16.36 3.08 -1.54
C TRP A 93 16.09 1.59 -1.56
N MET A 94 15.34 1.10 -2.56
CA MET A 94 15.10 -0.32 -2.73
C MET A 94 16.41 -1.07 -2.95
N THR A 95 17.28 -0.59 -3.85
CA THR A 95 18.52 -1.31 -4.24
C THR A 95 19.70 -1.16 -3.29
N LEU A 96 19.63 -0.27 -2.29
CA LEU A 96 20.70 -0.09 -1.30
C LEU A 96 20.95 -1.32 -0.41
N GLY A 97 19.98 -2.22 -0.29
CA GLY A 97 20.09 -3.42 0.56
C GLY A 97 19.81 -4.75 -0.14
N ILE A 98 19.45 -4.73 -1.42
CA ILE A 98 19.10 -5.94 -2.20
C ILE A 98 19.61 -5.82 -3.64
N THR A 99 19.90 -6.96 -4.24
CA THR A 99 20.29 -7.11 -5.65
C THR A 99 19.07 -7.18 -6.59
N ALA A 100 17.96 -6.54 -6.21
CA ALA A 100 16.73 -6.56 -7.01
C ALA A 100 16.93 -5.83 -8.33
N LYS A 101 16.68 -6.56 -9.43
CA LYS A 101 16.73 -6.01 -10.78
C LYS A 101 15.34 -5.52 -11.17
N VAL A 102 15.19 -4.20 -11.26
CA VAL A 102 13.96 -3.57 -11.73
C VAL A 102 13.76 -3.89 -13.21
N ILE A 103 12.62 -4.50 -13.54
CA ILE A 103 12.23 -4.90 -14.89
C ILE A 103 11.42 -3.80 -15.57
N ASN A 104 10.42 -3.26 -14.87
CA ASN A 104 9.49 -2.29 -15.43
C ASN A 104 8.94 -1.36 -14.34
N THR A 105 8.61 -0.13 -14.71
CA THR A 105 7.90 0.81 -13.84
C THR A 105 6.84 1.57 -14.63
N GLU A 106 5.67 1.74 -14.02
CA GLU A 106 4.51 2.39 -14.64
C GLU A 106 3.88 3.36 -13.66
N ILE A 107 3.38 4.48 -14.19
CA ILE A 107 2.84 5.59 -13.40
C ILE A 107 1.39 5.83 -13.84
N TYR A 108 0.47 5.78 -12.88
CA TYR A 108 -0.97 5.92 -13.08
C TYR A 108 -1.48 7.08 -12.20
N PRO A 109 -1.29 8.35 -12.62
CA PRO A 109 -1.60 9.52 -11.81
C PRO A 109 -3.11 9.66 -11.53
N GLU A 110 -3.97 9.13 -12.39
CA GLU A 110 -5.43 9.14 -12.27
C GLU A 110 -5.89 8.31 -11.06
N ASN A 111 -5.19 7.20 -10.79
CA ASN A 111 -5.46 6.29 -9.67
C ASN A 111 -4.51 6.51 -8.48
N GLU A 112 -3.68 7.55 -8.55
CA GLU A 112 -2.66 7.85 -7.54
C GLU A 112 -1.73 6.65 -7.25
N SER A 113 -1.47 5.85 -8.29
CA SER A 113 -0.71 4.61 -8.17
C SER A 113 0.57 4.61 -9.00
N TYR A 114 1.52 3.82 -8.51
CA TYR A 114 2.79 3.54 -9.16
C TYR A 114 3.01 2.03 -9.11
N HIS A 115 3.39 1.44 -10.23
CA HIS A 115 3.64 0.01 -10.34
C HIS A 115 5.12 -0.20 -10.60
N ILE A 116 5.69 -1.18 -9.90
CA ILE A 116 7.07 -1.62 -10.11
C ILE A 116 7.08 -3.13 -10.25
N GLN A 117 7.85 -3.61 -11.21
CA GLN A 117 8.16 -5.02 -11.38
C GLN A 117 9.64 -5.23 -11.17
N TYR A 118 10.02 -6.21 -10.37
CA TYR A 118 11.42 -6.58 -10.19
C TYR A 118 11.60 -8.10 -10.17
N GLU A 119 12.79 -8.53 -10.53
CA GLU A 119 13.24 -9.92 -10.49
C GLU A 119 13.84 -10.21 -9.12
N MET A 120 13.28 -11.20 -8.42
CA MET A 120 13.76 -11.67 -7.12
C MET A 120 15.02 -12.50 -7.29
N GLU A 121 16.03 -12.27 -6.42
CA GLU A 121 17.33 -12.93 -6.55
C GLU A 121 17.23 -14.44 -6.39
N ASN A 122 16.51 -14.89 -5.35
CA ASN A 122 16.39 -16.31 -5.05
C ASN A 122 15.01 -16.65 -4.45
N PRO A 123 14.00 -16.94 -5.29
CA PRO A 123 12.65 -17.26 -4.83
C PRO A 123 12.56 -18.55 -4.01
N ARG A 124 13.58 -19.43 -4.09
CA ARG A 124 13.65 -20.68 -3.31
C ARG A 124 14.24 -20.48 -1.91
N ASN A 125 14.97 -19.38 -1.68
CA ASN A 125 15.51 -19.05 -0.37
C ASN A 125 14.54 -18.14 0.39
N ARG A 126 13.83 -18.73 1.36
CA ARG A 126 12.83 -18.02 2.16
C ARG A 126 13.41 -16.84 2.95
N SER A 127 14.65 -16.96 3.42
CA SER A 127 15.30 -15.88 4.20
C SER A 127 15.63 -14.68 3.31
N ILE A 128 16.20 -14.93 2.13
CA ILE A 128 16.52 -13.87 1.15
C ILE A 128 15.24 -13.20 0.68
N SER A 129 14.27 -13.97 0.19
CA SER A 129 12.99 -13.43 -0.30
C SER A 129 12.23 -12.65 0.78
N ARG A 130 12.28 -13.07 2.05
CA ARG A 130 11.66 -12.34 3.16
C ARG A 130 12.36 -11.01 3.44
N GLU A 131 13.69 -11.00 3.41
CA GLU A 131 14.45 -9.77 3.63
C GLU A 131 14.25 -8.79 2.49
N GLU A 132 14.16 -9.27 1.24
CA GLU A 132 13.85 -8.41 0.10
C GLU A 132 12.51 -7.68 0.27
N ARG A 133 11.43 -8.41 0.54
CA ARG A 133 10.10 -7.83 0.81
C ARG A 133 10.15 -6.81 1.93
N ARG A 134 10.84 -7.15 3.02
CA ARG A 134 11.00 -6.25 4.17
C ARG A 134 11.71 -4.97 3.75
N LEU A 135 12.81 -5.06 3.02
CA LEU A 135 13.58 -3.89 2.60
C LEU A 135 12.80 -3.01 1.64
N ILE A 136 12.07 -3.58 0.69
CA ILE A 136 11.14 -2.84 -0.18
C ILE A 136 10.12 -2.05 0.64
N ALA A 137 9.48 -2.69 1.62
CA ALA A 137 8.52 -2.03 2.49
C ALA A 137 9.16 -0.91 3.33
N LEU A 138 10.36 -1.13 3.84
CA LEU A 138 11.10 -0.13 4.61
C LEU A 138 11.57 1.04 3.75
N SER A 139 11.91 0.81 2.49
CA SER A 139 12.31 1.85 1.54
C SER A 139 11.16 2.81 1.24
N TYR A 140 9.95 2.28 1.02
CA TYR A 140 8.76 3.12 0.87
C TYR A 140 8.48 3.92 2.14
N MET A 141 8.46 3.25 3.29
CA MET A 141 8.25 3.87 4.59
C MET A 141 9.26 4.99 4.87
N HIS A 142 10.53 4.79 4.48
CA HIS A 142 11.58 5.79 4.61
C HIS A 142 11.28 7.04 3.76
N ILE A 143 10.87 6.87 2.51
CA ILE A 143 10.50 7.99 1.63
C ILE A 143 9.32 8.77 2.20
N VAL A 144 8.27 8.07 2.66
CA VAL A 144 7.11 8.73 3.28
C VAL A 144 7.54 9.53 4.51
N ASN A 145 8.34 8.97 5.39
CA ASN A 145 8.82 9.68 6.57
C ASN A 145 9.66 10.91 6.19
N ARG A 146 10.58 10.75 5.23
CA ARG A 146 11.48 11.81 4.79
C ARG A 146 10.75 12.96 4.10
N TRP A 147 9.83 12.67 3.18
CA TRP A 147 9.20 13.72 2.38
C TRP A 147 8.06 14.44 3.10
N ASN A 148 7.54 13.86 4.19
CA ASN A 148 6.63 14.57 5.09
C ASN A 148 7.39 15.25 6.26
N SER A 149 8.73 15.25 6.27
CA SER A 149 9.52 15.94 7.30
C SER A 149 9.70 17.43 6.95
N ALA A 150 10.07 18.22 7.96
CA ALA A 150 10.40 19.63 7.79
C ALA A 150 11.63 19.88 6.89
N ASP A 151 12.43 18.85 6.61
CA ASP A 151 13.62 18.95 5.76
C ASP A 151 13.27 19.05 4.26
N PHE A 152 12.02 18.73 3.90
CA PHE A 152 11.51 18.77 2.52
C PHE A 152 10.24 19.62 2.44
N PRO A 153 10.29 20.92 2.79
CA PRO A 153 9.10 21.77 2.87
C PRO A 153 8.42 21.97 1.51
N ASP A 154 9.16 21.81 0.41
CA ASP A 154 8.65 21.92 -0.96
C ASP A 154 7.95 20.63 -1.45
N ARG A 155 8.01 19.55 -0.67
CA ARG A 155 7.34 18.28 -0.99
C ARG A 155 6.11 18.13 -0.10
N ASP A 156 4.96 17.98 -0.73
CA ASP A 156 3.73 17.60 -0.06
C ASP A 156 3.42 16.11 -0.27
N HIS A 157 2.33 15.64 0.33
CA HIS A 157 1.86 14.25 0.18
C HIS A 157 1.62 13.85 -1.28
N THR A 158 1.34 14.79 -2.19
CA THR A 158 1.04 14.50 -3.60
C THR A 158 2.26 14.03 -4.39
N TYR A 159 3.46 14.16 -3.81
CA TYR A 159 4.67 13.58 -4.39
C TYR A 159 4.72 12.06 -4.26
N ILE A 160 3.97 11.48 -3.33
CA ILE A 160 4.00 10.07 -3.02
C ILE A 160 2.74 9.41 -3.61
N PRO A 161 2.86 8.30 -4.34
CA PRO A 161 1.71 7.50 -4.72
C PRO A 161 0.98 6.95 -3.49
N ASP A 162 -0.34 7.04 -3.49
CA ASP A 162 -1.20 6.49 -2.45
C ASP A 162 -1.07 4.97 -2.36
N THR A 163 -0.87 4.33 -3.52
CA THR A 163 -0.58 2.90 -3.62
C THR A 163 0.63 2.65 -4.51
N VAL A 164 1.58 1.85 -4.01
CA VAL A 164 2.62 1.23 -4.83
C VAL A 164 2.34 -0.25 -4.97
N ASN A 165 2.12 -0.68 -6.21
CA ASN A 165 1.93 -2.08 -6.58
C ASN A 165 3.29 -2.68 -6.91
N VAL A 166 3.72 -3.65 -6.11
CA VAL A 166 5.00 -4.32 -6.28
C VAL A 166 4.75 -5.71 -6.82
N THR A 167 5.10 -5.94 -8.08
CA THR A 167 5.08 -7.26 -8.70
C THR A 167 6.47 -7.87 -8.64
N VAL A 168 6.54 -9.10 -8.15
CA VAL A 168 7.78 -9.85 -8.03
C VAL A 168 7.77 -10.98 -9.05
N LEU A 169 8.83 -11.05 -9.85
CA LEU A 169 9.04 -12.11 -10.83
C LEU A 169 10.17 -13.03 -10.39
N THR A 170 10.09 -14.31 -10.74
CA THR A 170 11.23 -15.23 -10.67
C THR A 170 12.28 -14.84 -11.72
N PRO A 171 13.53 -15.36 -11.63
CA PRO A 171 14.56 -15.17 -12.68
C PRO A 171 14.11 -15.60 -14.09
N GLU A 172 13.15 -16.53 -14.18
CA GLU A 172 12.55 -16.98 -15.44
C GLU A 172 11.41 -16.06 -15.94
N GLY A 173 11.13 -14.95 -15.24
CA GLY A 173 10.12 -13.97 -15.61
C GLY A 173 8.69 -14.36 -15.22
N LYS A 174 8.51 -15.34 -14.34
CA LYS A 174 7.18 -15.81 -13.92
C LYS A 174 6.70 -15.09 -12.66
N LEU A 175 5.39 -14.91 -12.52
CA LEU A 175 4.79 -14.24 -11.36
C LEU A 175 5.02 -15.04 -10.07
N TYR A 176 5.75 -14.43 -9.14
CA TYR A 176 6.01 -14.99 -7.82
C TYR A 176 5.02 -14.45 -6.78
N GLU A 177 4.83 -13.13 -6.72
CA GLU A 177 3.82 -12.50 -5.86
C GLU A 177 3.52 -11.06 -6.31
N THR A 178 2.43 -10.50 -5.81
CA THR A 178 2.12 -9.07 -5.88
C THR A 178 1.86 -8.56 -4.47
N SER A 179 2.34 -7.36 -4.13
CA SER A 179 2.09 -6.75 -2.82
C SER A 179 1.80 -5.26 -2.93
N TYR A 180 1.21 -4.69 -1.88
CA TYR A 180 0.74 -3.32 -1.89
C TYR A 180 1.33 -2.51 -0.75
N LEU A 181 2.04 -1.44 -1.10
CA LEU A 181 2.45 -0.42 -0.14
C LEU A 181 1.43 0.71 -0.19
N LYS A 182 0.98 1.17 0.97
CA LYS A 182 -0.03 2.21 1.08
C LYS A 182 0.50 3.42 1.83
N TYR A 183 0.27 4.62 1.28
CA TYR A 183 0.69 5.88 1.88
C TYR A 183 0.15 6.02 3.29
N ASN A 184 -1.15 5.77 3.47
CA ASN A 184 -1.79 5.90 4.77
C ASN A 184 -1.10 5.05 5.86
N TRP A 185 -0.69 3.82 5.57
CA TRP A 185 0.00 2.95 6.54
C TRP A 185 1.37 3.52 6.93
N ALA A 186 2.15 3.94 5.94
CA ALA A 186 3.47 4.55 6.17
C ALA A 186 3.35 5.91 6.87
N TYR A 187 2.31 6.69 6.58
CA TYR A 187 2.03 7.97 7.20
C TYR A 187 1.61 7.83 8.67
N GLN A 188 0.77 6.83 9.01
CA GLN A 188 0.47 6.52 10.40
C GLN A 188 1.75 6.19 11.19
N HIS A 189 2.71 5.54 10.55
CA HIS A 189 4.03 5.32 11.15
C HIS A 189 4.83 6.61 11.31
N SER A 190 4.89 7.48 10.29
CA SER A 190 5.67 8.72 10.34
C SER A 190 5.19 9.69 11.43
N ILE A 191 3.88 9.72 11.71
CA ILE A 191 3.31 10.53 12.80
C ILE A 191 3.29 9.81 14.16
N GLY A 192 3.95 8.65 14.28
CA GLY A 192 4.11 7.92 15.53
C GLY A 192 2.88 7.15 16.02
N LYS A 193 1.79 7.11 15.25
CA LYS A 193 0.57 6.34 15.61
C LYS A 193 0.76 4.84 15.43
N TRP A 194 1.51 4.43 14.42
CA TRP A 194 1.81 3.02 14.17
C TRP A 194 3.28 2.70 14.46
N SER A 195 3.51 1.56 15.13
CA SER A 195 4.86 1.01 15.22
C SER A 195 5.31 0.49 13.85
N LYS A 196 6.64 0.43 13.64
CA LYS A 196 7.23 -0.21 12.45
C LYS A 196 6.74 -1.64 12.27
N ARG A 197 6.55 -2.39 13.37
CA ARG A 197 6.03 -3.76 13.34
C ARG A 197 4.61 -3.83 12.82
N LEU A 198 3.74 -2.90 13.23
CA LEU A 198 2.37 -2.83 12.75
C LEU A 198 2.31 -2.47 11.26
N TYR A 199 3.13 -1.52 10.81
CA TYR A 199 3.28 -1.21 9.39
C TYR A 199 3.68 -2.45 8.57
N LEU A 200 4.73 -3.17 8.99
CA LEU A 200 5.18 -4.38 8.30
C LEU A 200 4.14 -5.51 8.32
N ALA A 201 3.32 -5.59 9.37
CA ALA A 201 2.23 -6.57 9.43
C ALA A 201 1.12 -6.27 8.41
N HIS A 202 0.71 -4.99 8.27
CA HIS A 202 -0.23 -4.59 7.23
C HIS A 202 0.31 -4.85 5.83
N TYR A 203 1.59 -4.52 5.59
CA TYR A 203 2.25 -4.83 4.32
C TYR A 203 2.26 -6.35 4.05
N ALA A 204 2.66 -7.17 5.03
CA ALA A 204 2.66 -8.63 4.86
C ALA A 204 1.26 -9.19 4.57
N GLY A 205 0.21 -8.61 5.16
CA GLY A 205 -1.18 -8.98 4.89
C GLY A 205 -1.70 -8.53 3.52
N SER A 206 -0.93 -7.72 2.77
CA SER A 206 -1.27 -7.28 1.41
C SER A 206 -0.68 -8.17 0.30
N ILE A 207 0.11 -9.18 0.67
CA ILE A 207 0.81 -10.04 -0.29
C ILE A 207 -0.20 -11.03 -0.88
N GLU A 208 -0.34 -10.96 -2.20
CA GLU A 208 -1.06 -11.90 -3.04
C GLU A 208 -0.05 -12.84 -3.70
N LEU A 209 -0.13 -14.13 -3.37
CA LEU A 209 0.82 -15.13 -3.86
C LEU A 209 0.55 -15.43 -5.34
N GLY A 210 1.62 -15.48 -6.12
CA GLY A 210 1.60 -15.91 -7.51
C GLY A 210 1.82 -17.42 -7.66
N PRO A 211 1.58 -17.99 -8.85
CA PRO A 211 1.66 -19.43 -9.08
C PRO A 211 3.00 -20.08 -8.78
N GLU A 212 4.10 -19.34 -8.86
CA GLU A 212 5.44 -19.86 -8.57
C GLU A 212 5.84 -19.72 -7.09
N HIS A 213 4.97 -19.16 -6.25
CA HIS A 213 5.22 -19.11 -4.81
C HIS A 213 5.03 -20.52 -4.20
N PRO A 214 5.94 -21.00 -3.33
CA PRO A 214 5.83 -22.34 -2.73
C PRO A 214 4.53 -22.58 -1.94
N ASP A 215 3.99 -21.50 -1.37
CA ASP A 215 2.75 -21.52 -0.57
C ASP A 215 1.50 -21.17 -1.41
N TYR A 216 1.59 -21.17 -2.74
CA TYR A 216 0.44 -20.89 -3.60
C TYR A 216 -0.53 -22.07 -3.63
N GLU A 217 -1.63 -21.96 -2.89
CA GLU A 217 -2.72 -22.91 -2.88
C GLU A 217 -3.74 -22.58 -3.98
N GLY A 218 -3.30 -22.63 -5.24
CA GLY A 218 -4.14 -22.30 -6.40
C GLY A 218 -5.56 -22.82 -6.22
N ARG A 219 -6.56 -21.92 -6.35
CA ARG A 219 -7.96 -22.33 -6.34
C ARG A 219 -8.20 -23.17 -7.60
N GLU A 220 -8.09 -24.49 -7.45
CA GLU A 220 -8.71 -25.47 -8.35
C GLU A 220 -10.23 -25.49 -8.17
#